data_AF-A0A7G5C5F4-F1
#
_entry.id   AF-A0A7G5C5F4-F1
#
_cell.length_a   1.000
_cell.length_b   1.000
_cell.length_c   1.000
_cell.angle_alpha   90.00
_cell.angle_beta   90.00
_cell.angle_gamma   90.00
#
_symmetry.space_group_name_H-M   'P 1'
#
loop_
_entity.id
_entity.type
_entity.pdbx_description
1 polymer ?
#
loop_
_entity_poly.entity_id
_entity_poly.type
_entity_poly.pdbx_seq_one_letter_code
_entity_poly.pdbx_strand_id
1 'polypeptide(L)'
;MEAVKRRHTPYNKFKAFLAENDIKQHELAATLDKSASAVNQNLNGTGGDFSVEEIRKLCVKYGISSDEYFIYSQVSNVKPDEALFKQGVT
;
A
#
# COMPACT_ATOMS: atom_id res chain seq x y z
N MET A 1 -12.36 -21.48 -14.26
CA MET A 1 -11.11 -20.73 -13.99
C MET A 1 -10.90 -20.77 -12.49
N GLU A 2 -9.74 -21.21 -12.00
CA GLU A 2 -9.47 -21.21 -10.55
C GLU A 2 -9.44 -19.79 -9.98
N ALA A 3 -9.86 -19.64 -8.72
CA ALA A 3 -9.81 -18.37 -8.02
C ALA A 3 -8.33 -17.98 -7.75
N VAL A 4 -7.95 -16.77 -8.16
CA VAL A 4 -6.61 -16.24 -7.88
C VAL A 4 -6.44 -16.08 -6.36
N LYS A 5 -5.52 -16.85 -5.77
CA LYS A 5 -5.17 -16.77 -4.34
C LYS A 5 -4.42 -15.46 -4.06
N ARG A 6 -5.04 -14.57 -3.30
CA ARG A 6 -4.46 -13.29 -2.87
C ARG A 6 -3.95 -13.37 -1.42
N ARG A 7 -2.86 -12.67 -1.13
CA ARG A 7 -2.27 -12.50 0.20
C ARG A 7 -2.71 -11.20 0.89
N HIS A 8 -3.06 -10.18 0.11
CA HIS A 8 -3.65 -8.94 0.59
C HIS A 8 -4.56 -8.32 -0.48
N THR A 9 -5.32 -7.30 -0.10
CA THR A 9 -6.18 -6.59 -1.05
C THR A 9 -5.32 -5.86 -2.08
N PRO A 10 -5.65 -5.93 -3.39
CA PRO A 10 -4.90 -5.22 -4.41
C PRO A 10 -4.88 -3.70 -4.16
N TYR A 11 -3.76 -3.05 -4.48
CA TYR A 11 -3.61 -1.60 -4.39
C TYR A 11 -4.33 -0.88 -5.55
N ASN A 12 -5.66 -1.04 -5.65
CA ASN A 12 -6.45 -0.56 -6.78
C ASN A 12 -6.36 0.95 -6.99
N LYS A 13 -6.36 1.74 -5.91
CA LYS A 13 -6.23 3.19 -6.00
C LYS A 13 -4.86 3.60 -6.54
N PHE A 14 -3.79 2.95 -6.08
CA PHE A 14 -2.45 3.21 -6.61
C PHE A 14 -2.31 2.74 -8.07
N LYS A 15 -2.91 1.61 -8.45
CA LYS A 15 -2.97 1.17 -9.86
C LYS A 15 -3.67 2.19 -10.77
N ALA A 16 -4.78 2.78 -10.31
CA ALA A 16 -5.47 3.83 -11.05
C ALA A 16 -4.58 5.07 -11.23
N PHE A 17 -3.93 5.53 -10.16
CA PHE A 17 -2.96 6.63 -10.21
C PHE A 17 -1.85 6.40 -11.24
N LEU A 18 -1.26 5.19 -11.28
CA LEU A 18 -0.22 4.87 -12.26
C LEU A 18 -0.75 5.00 -13.70
N ALA A 19 -1.96 4.49 -13.97
CA ALA A 19 -2.57 4.57 -15.29
C ALA A 19 -2.92 6.01 -15.70
N GLU A 20 -3.46 6.80 -14.77
CA GLU A 20 -3.84 8.20 -15.00
C GLU A 20 -2.63 9.11 -15.29
N ASN A 21 -1.46 8.78 -14.74
CA ASN A 21 -0.22 9.54 -14.91
C ASN A 21 0.73 8.93 -15.96
N ASP A 22 0.26 7.95 -16.73
CA ASP A 22 1.03 7.19 -17.72
C ASP A 22 2.33 6.53 -17.20
N ILE A 23 2.38 6.24 -15.89
CA ILE A 23 3.55 5.64 -15.24
C ILE A 23 3.57 4.14 -15.54
N LYS A 24 4.63 3.68 -16.23
CA LYS A 24 4.75 2.26 -16.59
C LYS A 24 5.26 1.44 -15.41
N GLN A 25 4.80 0.18 -15.35
CA GLN A 25 5.20 -0.74 -14.29
C GLN A 25 6.71 -1.02 -14.24
N HIS A 26 7.41 -0.97 -15.38
CA HIS A 26 8.86 -1.16 -15.43
C HIS A 26 9.61 0.02 -14.78
N GLU A 27 9.08 1.24 -14.84
CA GLU A 27 9.64 2.40 -14.14
C GLU A 27 9.48 2.26 -12.63
N LEU A 28 8.33 1.74 -12.19
CA LEU A 28 8.08 1.40 -10.80
C LEU A 28 9.05 0.30 -10.32
N ALA A 29 9.26 -0.73 -11.13
CA ALA A 29 10.22 -1.81 -10.87
C ALA A 29 11.66 -1.28 -10.72
N ALA A 30 12.09 -0.40 -11.62
CA ALA A 30 13.41 0.24 -11.54
C ALA A 30 13.55 1.12 -10.28
N THR A 31 12.49 1.84 -9.89
CA THR A 31 12.48 2.69 -8.68
C THR A 31 12.65 1.87 -7.40
N LEU A 32 12.11 0.65 -7.37
CA LEU A 32 12.09 -0.21 -6.20
C LEU A 32 13.20 -1.26 -6.20
N ASP A 33 14.07 -1.28 -7.21
CA ASP A 33 15.06 -2.34 -7.44
C ASP A 33 14.44 -3.75 -7.39
N LYS A 34 13.33 -3.90 -8.12
CA LYS A 34 12.53 -5.13 -8.18
C LYS A 34 12.35 -5.61 -9.60
N SER A 35 12.04 -6.89 -9.76
CA SER A 35 11.53 -7.41 -11.03
C SER A 35 10.10 -6.89 -11.30
N ALA A 36 9.75 -6.76 -12.57
CA ALA A 36 8.38 -6.41 -12.97
C ALA A 36 7.35 -7.40 -12.41
N SER A 37 7.70 -8.69 -12.32
CA SER A 37 6.85 -9.73 -11.72
C SER A 37 6.61 -9.48 -10.23
N ALA A 38 7.65 -9.14 -9.46
CA ALA A 38 7.51 -8.83 -8.04
C ALA A 38 6.61 -7.60 -7.83
N VAL A 39 6.82 -6.53 -8.60
CA VAL A 39 5.93 -5.35 -8.56
C VAL A 39 4.49 -5.70 -8.95
N ASN A 40 4.30 -6.55 -9.96
CA ASN A 40 2.97 -7.01 -10.35
C ASN A 40 2.26 -7.78 -9.23
N GLN A 41 3.01 -8.62 -8.53
CA GLN A 41 2.51 -9.38 -7.39
C GLN A 41 2.19 -8.49 -6.19
N ASN A 42 3.02 -7.47 -5.91
CA ASN A 42 2.72 -6.44 -4.91
C ASN A 42 1.42 -5.69 -5.28
N LEU A 43 1.30 -5.16 -6.50
CA LEU A 43 0.13 -4.39 -6.94
C LEU A 43 -1.18 -5.18 -6.92
N ASN A 44 -1.13 -6.46 -7.30
CA ASN A 44 -2.32 -7.31 -7.43
C ASN A 44 -2.61 -8.17 -6.20
N GLY A 45 -1.83 -8.02 -5.13
CA GLY A 45 -2.03 -8.76 -3.89
C GLY A 45 -1.79 -10.25 -4.01
N THR A 46 -1.02 -10.71 -5.00
CA THR A 46 -0.64 -12.14 -5.14
C THR A 46 0.73 -12.44 -4.54
N GLY A 47 1.51 -11.40 -4.20
CA GLY A 47 2.75 -11.44 -3.43
C GLY A 47 2.60 -10.80 -2.06
N GLY A 48 3.71 -10.43 -1.42
CA GLY A 48 3.69 -9.63 -0.18
C GLY A 48 3.29 -8.17 -0.43
N ASP A 49 3.09 -7.42 0.63
CA ASP A 49 2.91 -5.96 0.56
C ASP A 49 4.19 -5.24 0.12
N PHE A 50 4.06 -3.96 -0.25
CA PHE A 50 5.23 -3.08 -0.33
C PHE A 50 5.80 -2.87 1.09
N SER A 51 7.12 -2.85 1.21
CA SER A 51 7.75 -2.51 2.49
C SER A 51 7.50 -1.03 2.82
N VAL A 52 7.62 -0.66 4.10
CA VAL A 52 7.49 0.76 4.51
C VAL A 52 8.52 1.65 3.83
N GLU A 53 9.73 1.15 3.60
CA GLU A 53 10.77 1.87 2.87
C GLU A 53 10.37 2.10 1.40
N GLU A 54 9.80 1.08 0.75
CA GLU A 54 9.30 1.18 -0.62
C GLU A 54 8.16 2.19 -0.71
N ILE A 55 7.16 2.10 0.19
CA ILE A 55 6.06 3.06 0.25
C ILE A 55 6.61 4.49 0.41
N ARG A 56 7.58 4.72 1.29
CA ARG A 56 8.22 6.03 1.45
C ARG A 56 8.85 6.52 0.15
N LYS A 57 9.59 5.66 -0.57
CA LYS A 57 10.19 6.01 -1.87
C LYS A 57 9.11 6.41 -2.89
N LEU A 58 8.00 5.67 -2.95
CA LEU A 58 6.89 5.97 -3.85
C LEU A 58 6.18 7.27 -3.49
N CYS A 59 5.91 7.51 -2.21
CA CYS A 59 5.32 8.75 -1.71
C CYS A 59 6.18 9.96 -2.08
N VAL A 60 7.49 9.90 -1.85
CA VAL A 60 8.42 10.98 -2.20
C VAL A 60 8.50 11.19 -3.72
N LYS A 61 8.60 10.11 -4.51
CA LYS A 61 8.74 10.21 -5.97
C LYS A 61 7.49 10.80 -6.64
N TYR A 62 6.31 10.42 -6.19
CA TYR A 62 5.04 10.78 -6.84
C TYR A 62 4.27 11.88 -6.11
N GLY A 63 4.73 12.34 -4.95
CA GLY A 63 4.04 13.37 -4.16
C GLY A 63 2.70 12.90 -3.61
N ILE A 64 2.56 11.63 -3.27
CA ILE A 64 1.30 11.01 -2.80
C ILE A 64 1.36 10.61 -1.32
N SER A 65 0.19 10.56 -0.66
CA SER A 65 0.08 10.16 0.75
C SER A 65 0.06 8.64 0.92
N SER A 66 0.77 8.12 1.92
CA SER A 66 0.72 6.70 2.28
C SER A 66 -0.68 6.26 2.70
N ASP A 67 -1.35 7.10 3.47
CA ASP A 67 -2.67 6.82 4.04
C ASP A 67 -3.73 6.74 2.97
N GLU A 68 -3.56 7.54 1.91
CA GLU A 68 -4.49 7.58 0.81
C GLU A 68 -4.37 6.37 -0.12
N TYR A 69 -3.16 5.87 -0.34
CA TYR A 69 -2.88 4.90 -1.41
C TYR A 69 -2.53 3.49 -0.94
N PHE A 70 -2.02 3.34 0.29
CA PHE A 70 -1.45 2.07 0.78
C PHE A 70 -2.05 1.59 2.10
N ILE A 71 -2.74 2.44 2.86
CA ILE A 71 -3.38 2.05 4.12
C ILE A 71 -4.89 1.84 3.91
N TYR A 72 -5.41 0.68 4.30
CA TYR A 72 -6.85 0.42 4.33
C TYR A 72 -7.46 0.99 5.62
N SER A 73 -8.25 2.06 5.53
CA SER A 73 -8.86 2.73 6.68
C SER A 73 -10.05 1.98 7.33
N GLN A 74 -10.20 0.67 7.14
CA GLN A 74 -11.29 -0.11 7.76
C GLN A 74 -11.12 -0.35 9.28
N VAL A 75 -10.32 0.49 9.97
CA VAL A 75 -10.04 0.44 11.42
C VAL A 75 -10.41 1.75 12.14
N SER A 76 -11.40 2.49 11.67
CA SER A 76 -12.02 3.55 12.47
C SER A 76 -13.53 3.34 12.61
N ASN A 77 -13.92 2.37 13.43
CA ASN A 77 -15.14 2.50 14.23
C ASN A 77 -14.94 2.10 15.70
N VAL A 78 -13.70 2.04 16.18
CA VAL A 78 -13.41 1.98 17.61
C VAL A 78 -12.39 3.07 17.91
N LYS A 79 -12.85 4.15 18.55
CA LYS A 79 -11.96 5.05 19.28
C LYS A 79 -11.21 4.18 20.31
N PRO A 80 -9.90 4.40 20.57
CA PRO A 80 -9.30 3.87 21.79
C PRO A 80 -10.18 4.36 22.93
N ASP A 81 -10.66 3.43 23.77
CA ASP A 81 -11.50 3.79 24.91
C ASP A 81 -10.79 4.87 25.71
N GLU A 82 -11.37 6.07 25.74
CA GLU A 82 -10.90 7.23 26.49
C GLU A 82 -10.75 6.90 28.00
N ALA A 83 -11.30 5.77 28.44
CA ALA A 83 -11.14 5.21 29.78
C ALA A 83 -9.71 4.70 30.09
N LEU A 84 -8.89 4.32 29.12
CA LEU A 84 -7.52 3.85 29.39
C LEU A 84 -6.50 4.98 29.56
N PHE A 85 -6.78 6.17 29.01
CA PHE A 85 -5.90 7.34 29.18
C PHE A 85 -6.18 8.10 30.49
N LYS A 86 -7.32 7.84 31.13
CA LYS A 86 -7.71 8.44 32.42
C LYS A 86 -7.33 7.59 33.64
N GLN A 87 -6.85 6.37 33.45
CA GLN A 87 -6.19 5.63 34.52
C GLN A 87 -4.70 5.96 34.53
N GLY A 88 -4.39 7.12 35.11
CA GLY A 88 -3.02 7.50 35.38
C GLY A 88 -2.29 6.41 36.16
N VAL A 89 -1.25 5.86 35.53
CA VAL A 89 -0.16 5.19 36.23
C VAL A 89 1.11 5.93 35.78
N THR A 90 1.75 6.52 36.77
CA THR A 90 3.04 7.23 36.76
C THR A 90 4.12 6.52 35.95
#